data_AF-A0A522B526-F1
#
_entry.id   AF-A0A522B526-F1
#
_cell.length_a   1.000
_cell.length_b   1.000
_cell.length_c   1.000
_cell.angle_alpha   90.00
_cell.angle_beta   90.00
_cell.angle_gamma   90.00
#
_symmetry.space_group_name_H-M   'P 1'
#
loop_
_entity.id
_entity.type
_entity.pdbx_description
1 polymer ?
#
loop_
_entity_poly.entity_id
_entity_poly.type
_entity_poly.pdbx_seq_one_letter_code
_entity_poly.pdbx_strand_id
1 'polypeptide(L)'
;MGRFLSLPAPAVVAGLAAVYLIAGKLGLMLAFVNASATAVWPPAGIALAALLTFGYRVWPGVFVGAFLVNVTTAGTAATSLGIATGNTLEGLMGAYLVNEFAGGRRAFERPPDILAFAVLAGALGTVVSAAFGVTSLALGGFAYWADYGPIWITWWLGDATGILLVTPLLVLWMAEPRVQWSHGQALEAACLLLCLVVVGQAVFGGLLPFNAKDYPLDYLCIPILVWAAFRFGPRETATAAALLSGIALWGTLRGSGPFVRDTQNESLLLLQAFMGLTALLALVFAAVVAERKLFEAKREWLFHELQDAFTQIKTLKGLLPICASCKKIRNDQGTWDHLETYIVMHSEATLTHGFCPDCLAALYPGLTKKIG
;
A
#
# COMPACT_ATOMS: atom_id res chain seq x y z
N MET A 1 -12.38 -4.51 13.84
CA MET A 1 -11.31 -3.60 14.32
C MET A 1 -11.43 -3.24 15.81
N GLY A 2 -12.62 -3.00 16.37
CA GLY A 2 -12.79 -2.59 17.77
C GLY A 2 -12.40 -3.61 18.86
N ARG A 3 -11.99 -4.84 18.51
CA ARG A 3 -11.61 -5.90 19.48
C ARG A 3 -10.13 -5.92 19.89
N PHE A 4 -9.21 -5.43 19.06
CA PHE A 4 -7.76 -5.44 19.38
C PHE A 4 -7.30 -4.11 20.03
N LEU A 5 -7.89 -2.99 19.63
CA LEU A 5 -7.69 -1.69 20.29
C LEU A 5 -8.34 -1.61 21.69
N SER A 6 -9.20 -2.57 22.04
CA SER A 6 -9.82 -2.72 23.36
C SER A 6 -9.08 -3.67 24.30
N LEU A 7 -8.01 -4.33 23.83
CA LEU A 7 -7.16 -5.14 24.70
C LEU A 7 -6.34 -4.22 25.61
N PRO A 8 -6.18 -4.57 26.90
CA PRO A 8 -5.32 -3.80 27.80
C PRO A 8 -3.88 -3.85 27.29
N ALA A 9 -3.18 -2.70 27.34
CA ALA A 9 -1.82 -2.55 26.80
C ALA A 9 -0.83 -3.67 27.20
N PRO A 10 -0.85 -4.20 28.45
CA PRO A 10 0.00 -5.33 28.84
C PRO A 10 -0.25 -6.62 28.04
N ALA A 11 -1.50 -6.91 27.67
CA ALA A 11 -1.84 -8.10 26.89
C ALA A 11 -1.30 -8.00 25.45
N VAL A 12 -1.35 -6.80 24.86
CA VAL A 12 -0.78 -6.55 23.52
C VAL A 12 0.75 -6.67 23.56
N VAL A 13 1.39 -6.15 24.62
CA VAL A 13 2.84 -6.27 24.83
C VAL A 13 3.27 -7.73 24.97
N ALA A 14 2.58 -8.51 25.80
CA ALA A 14 2.87 -9.93 26.00
C ALA A 14 2.63 -10.75 24.72
N GLY A 15 1.53 -10.48 24.01
CA GLY A 15 1.24 -11.10 22.71
C GLY A 15 2.31 -10.78 21.67
N LEU A 16 2.75 -9.53 21.58
CA LEU A 16 3.84 -9.12 20.68
C LEU A 16 5.15 -9.83 21.01
N ALA A 17 5.53 -9.91 22.28
CA ALA A 17 6.74 -10.63 22.70
C ALA A 17 6.68 -12.11 22.31
N ALA A 18 5.54 -12.77 22.51
CA ALA A 18 5.35 -14.17 22.13
C ALA A 18 5.41 -14.37 20.61
N VAL A 19 4.73 -13.54 19.83
CA VAL A 19 4.74 -13.62 18.36
C VAL A 19 6.14 -13.32 17.82
N TYR A 20 6.83 -12.31 18.34
CA TYR A 20 8.20 -12.00 17.98
C TYR A 20 9.13 -13.19 18.28
N LEU A 21 8.99 -13.81 19.47
CA LEU A 21 9.79 -14.97 19.87
C LEU A 21 9.58 -16.16 18.94
N ILE A 22 8.32 -16.51 18.65
CA ILE A 22 7.97 -17.62 17.76
C ILE A 22 8.51 -17.36 16.35
N ALA A 23 8.26 -16.16 15.80
CA ALA A 23 8.73 -15.79 14.48
C ALA A 23 10.27 -15.77 14.39
N GLY A 24 10.95 -15.30 15.44
CA GLY A 24 12.40 -15.31 15.52
C GLY A 24 12.95 -16.73 15.55
N LYS A 25 12.39 -17.61 16.37
CA LYS A 25 12.82 -19.02 16.42
C LYS A 25 12.58 -19.75 15.10
N LEU A 26 11.44 -19.53 14.45
CA LEU A 26 11.16 -20.11 13.13
C LEU A 26 12.11 -19.55 12.06
N GLY A 27 12.41 -18.25 12.09
CA GLY A 27 13.39 -17.64 11.22
C GLY A 27 14.78 -18.26 11.41
N LEU A 28 15.21 -18.44 12.67
CA LEU A 28 16.52 -19.01 13.02
C LEU A 28 16.64 -20.51 12.68
N MET A 29 15.54 -21.26 12.60
CA MET A 29 15.57 -22.62 12.03
C MET A 29 16.01 -22.63 10.55
N LEU A 30 15.97 -21.46 9.90
CA LEU A 30 16.42 -21.24 8.52
C LEU A 30 17.70 -20.36 8.47
N ALA A 31 18.43 -20.20 9.59
CA ALA A 31 19.71 -19.48 9.65
C ALA A 31 20.87 -20.40 9.22
N PHE A 32 21.74 -19.90 8.33
CA PHE A 32 22.85 -20.70 7.78
C PHE A 32 24.24 -20.03 7.87
N VAL A 33 24.31 -18.69 7.82
CA VAL A 33 25.60 -17.94 7.81
C VAL A 33 26.14 -17.71 9.22
N ASN A 34 25.27 -17.43 10.18
CA ASN A 34 25.57 -17.35 11.60
C ASN A 34 24.35 -17.86 12.37
N ALA A 35 24.56 -18.43 13.56
CA ALA A 35 23.46 -18.91 14.41
C ALA A 35 22.41 -17.83 14.74
N SER A 36 22.72 -16.55 14.49
CA SER A 36 21.83 -15.40 14.76
C SER A 36 21.39 -14.64 13.50
N ALA A 37 21.86 -14.99 12.29
CA ALA A 37 21.56 -14.25 11.05
C ALA A 37 20.83 -15.12 10.02
N THR A 38 19.67 -14.63 9.56
CA THR A 38 18.74 -15.35 8.69
C THR A 38 18.54 -14.66 7.35
N ALA A 39 18.18 -15.41 6.32
CA ALA A 39 17.80 -14.87 5.01
C ALA A 39 16.67 -13.84 5.09
N VAL A 40 15.69 -14.03 5.96
CA VAL A 40 14.63 -13.06 6.21
C VAL A 40 14.43 -13.01 7.71
N TRP A 41 14.33 -11.81 8.27
CA TRP A 41 13.97 -11.62 9.68
C TRP A 41 12.53 -11.12 9.84
N PRO A 42 11.52 -12.02 9.81
CA PRO A 42 10.13 -11.64 10.06
C PRO A 42 9.89 -10.82 11.33
N PRO A 43 10.62 -11.03 12.45
CA PRO A 43 10.40 -10.25 13.66
C PRO A 43 10.60 -8.74 13.48
N ALA A 44 11.52 -8.28 12.62
CA ALA A 44 11.67 -6.85 12.32
C ALA A 44 10.39 -6.26 11.71
N GLY A 45 9.82 -6.92 10.69
CA GLY A 45 8.58 -6.48 10.09
C GLY A 45 7.36 -6.60 11.01
N ILE A 46 7.31 -7.60 11.88
CA ILE A 46 6.28 -7.74 12.93
C ILE A 46 6.38 -6.58 13.92
N ALA A 47 7.58 -6.25 14.40
CA ALA A 47 7.81 -5.17 15.34
C ALA A 47 7.39 -3.82 14.75
N LEU A 48 7.80 -3.54 13.50
CA LEU A 48 7.42 -2.31 12.82
C LEU A 48 5.91 -2.23 12.59
N ALA A 49 5.27 -3.31 12.11
CA ALA A 49 3.82 -3.35 11.92
C ALA A 49 3.08 -3.10 13.24
N ALA A 50 3.54 -3.69 14.34
CA ALA A 50 2.95 -3.52 15.65
C ALA A 50 3.12 -2.08 16.16
N LEU A 51 4.28 -1.46 15.99
CA LEU A 51 4.53 -0.08 16.39
C LEU A 51 3.72 0.93 15.57
N LEU A 52 3.56 0.71 14.26
CA LEU A 52 2.71 1.53 13.39
C LEU A 52 1.21 1.38 13.72
N THR A 53 0.79 0.20 14.18
CA THR A 53 -0.64 -0.11 14.39
C THR A 53 -1.12 0.16 15.81
N PHE A 54 -0.32 -0.19 16.82
CA PHE A 54 -0.66 -0.09 18.25
C PHE A 54 0.05 1.08 18.96
N GLY A 55 0.96 1.77 18.25
CA GLY A 55 1.74 2.92 18.72
C GLY A 55 2.97 2.52 19.54
N TYR A 56 3.79 3.50 19.89
CA TYR A 56 5.09 3.28 20.56
C TYR A 56 5.02 2.54 21.90
N ARG A 57 3.87 2.51 22.57
CA ARG A 57 3.68 1.86 23.88
C ARG A 57 4.00 0.36 23.89
N VAL A 58 4.00 -0.30 22.72
CA VAL A 58 4.24 -1.75 22.62
C VAL A 58 5.73 -2.13 22.52
N TRP A 59 6.63 -1.15 22.50
CA TRP A 59 8.08 -1.38 22.40
C TRP A 59 8.65 -2.39 23.41
N PRO A 60 8.17 -2.50 24.67
CA PRO A 60 8.72 -3.49 25.59
C PRO A 60 8.51 -4.93 25.10
N GLY A 61 7.46 -5.17 24.30
CA GLY A 61 7.21 -6.47 23.71
C GLY A 61 8.26 -6.86 22.67
N VAL A 62 8.72 -5.88 21.88
CA VAL A 62 9.83 -6.06 20.93
C VAL A 62 11.12 -6.39 21.68
N PHE A 63 11.44 -5.60 22.72
CA PHE A 63 12.64 -5.79 23.51
C PHE A 63 12.68 -7.17 24.19
N VAL A 64 11.60 -7.55 24.88
CA VAL A 64 11.49 -8.84 25.57
C VAL A 64 11.55 -9.99 24.57
N GLY A 65 10.82 -9.88 23.45
CA GLY A 65 10.85 -10.88 22.38
C GLY A 65 12.26 -11.06 21.82
N ALA A 66 12.94 -9.97 21.44
CA ALA A 66 14.30 -10.01 20.91
C ALA A 66 15.31 -10.54 21.92
N PHE A 67 15.22 -10.15 23.19
CA PHE A 67 16.08 -10.67 24.26
C PHE A 67 15.90 -12.18 24.42
N LEU A 68 14.65 -12.66 24.50
CA LEU A 68 14.35 -14.09 24.66
C LEU A 68 14.81 -14.92 23.46
N VAL A 69 14.65 -14.41 22.24
CA VAL A 69 15.15 -15.08 21.03
C VAL A 69 16.66 -15.28 21.12
N ASN A 70 17.42 -14.23 21.42
CA ASN A 70 18.87 -14.28 21.38
C ASN A 70 19.46 -15.08 22.56
N VAL A 71 18.98 -14.84 23.78
CA VAL A 71 19.51 -15.53 24.98
C VAL A 71 19.28 -17.04 24.95
N THR A 72 18.27 -17.50 24.21
CA THR A 72 17.96 -18.91 24.03
C THR A 72 18.49 -19.51 22.72
N THR A 73 19.22 -18.74 21.90
CA THR A 73 19.78 -19.23 20.62
C THR A 73 21.30 -19.28 20.69
N ALA A 74 21.92 -18.12 20.83
CA ALA A 74 23.37 -17.98 20.85
C ALA A 74 23.71 -16.64 21.52
N GLY A 75 24.68 -16.67 22.43
CA GLY A 75 25.12 -15.48 23.14
C GLY A 75 25.07 -15.61 24.66
N THR A 76 25.42 -14.53 25.33
CA THR A 76 25.24 -14.34 26.77
C THR A 76 24.05 -13.41 27.03
N ALA A 77 23.65 -13.25 28.30
CA ALA A 77 22.69 -12.22 28.67
C ALA A 77 23.15 -10.82 28.20
N ALA A 78 24.46 -10.52 28.26
CA ALA A 78 25.00 -9.24 27.84
C ALA A 78 24.88 -9.00 26.32
N THR A 79 25.26 -9.99 25.50
CA THR A 79 25.12 -9.86 24.04
C THR A 79 23.65 -9.79 23.63
N SER A 80 22.79 -10.55 24.31
CA SER A 80 21.34 -10.56 24.06
C SER A 80 20.68 -9.23 24.40
N LEU A 81 21.13 -8.54 25.47
CA LEU A 81 20.68 -7.19 25.80
C LEU A 81 21.08 -6.19 24.71
N GLY A 82 22.31 -6.29 24.19
CA GLY A 82 22.79 -5.43 23.10
C GLY A 82 21.96 -5.60 21.82
N ILE A 83 21.74 -6.86 21.39
CA ILE A 83 20.90 -7.17 20.21
C ILE A 83 19.45 -6.71 20.44
N ALA A 84 18.86 -7.00 21.60
CA ALA A 84 17.48 -6.59 21.91
C ALA A 84 17.31 -5.06 21.88
N THR A 85 18.32 -4.33 22.35
CA THR A 85 18.35 -2.86 22.26
C THR A 85 18.36 -2.41 20.80
N GLY A 86 19.24 -2.99 19.97
CA GLY A 86 19.32 -2.72 18.53
C GLY A 86 17.99 -2.92 17.80
N ASN A 87 17.40 -4.10 17.93
CA ASN A 87 16.14 -4.45 17.26
C ASN A 87 14.96 -3.56 17.73
N THR A 88 14.98 -3.14 19.01
CA THR A 88 13.96 -2.24 19.55
C THR A 88 14.13 -0.83 18.98
N LEU A 89 15.37 -0.33 18.93
CA LEU A 89 15.68 0.98 18.36
C LEU A 89 15.40 1.04 16.86
N GLU A 90 15.70 -0.02 16.11
CA GLU A 90 15.31 -0.18 14.70
C GLU A 90 13.80 0.01 14.54
N GLY A 91 12.99 -0.75 15.29
CA GLY A 91 11.53 -0.66 15.20
C GLY A 91 11.01 0.73 15.57
N LEU A 92 11.53 1.32 16.66
CA LEU A 92 11.14 2.66 17.12
C LEU A 92 11.50 3.75 16.11
N MET A 93 12.74 3.73 15.61
CA MET A 93 13.23 4.68 14.62
C MET A 93 12.49 4.53 13.30
N GLY A 94 12.31 3.30 12.81
CA GLY A 94 11.53 3.01 11.61
C GLY A 94 10.08 3.50 11.74
N ALA A 95 9.42 3.22 12.87
CA ALA A 95 8.06 3.69 13.11
C ALA A 95 7.98 5.22 13.20
N TYR A 96 8.95 5.87 13.83
CA TYR A 96 9.06 7.33 13.90
C TYR A 96 9.18 7.95 12.51
N LEU A 97 10.15 7.50 11.73
CA LEU A 97 10.40 8.05 10.40
C LEU A 97 9.21 7.81 9.45
N VAL A 98 8.57 6.64 9.51
CA VAL A 98 7.41 6.33 8.67
C VAL A 98 6.18 7.12 9.07
N ASN A 99 5.94 7.33 10.37
CA ASN A 99 4.84 8.16 10.85
C ASN A 99 5.01 9.63 10.43
N GLU A 100 6.23 10.15 10.49
CA GLU A 100 6.52 11.55 10.19
C GLU A 100 6.56 11.83 8.68
N PHE A 101 7.20 10.96 7.90
CA PHE A 101 7.55 11.25 6.50
C PHE A 101 6.84 10.37 5.45
N ALA A 102 6.13 9.32 5.85
CA ALA A 102 5.50 8.36 4.93
C ALA A 102 4.04 8.06 5.30
N GLY A 103 3.37 8.91 6.08
CA GLY A 103 1.94 8.75 6.38
C GLY A 103 1.60 7.60 7.35
N GLY A 104 2.58 7.03 8.04
CA GLY A 104 2.39 6.05 9.11
C GLY A 104 1.70 4.78 8.64
N ARG A 105 0.56 4.45 9.26
CA ARG A 105 -0.25 3.26 8.88
C ARG A 105 -0.76 3.30 7.43
N ARG A 106 -0.86 4.49 6.83
CA ARG A 106 -1.34 4.69 5.46
C ARG A 106 -0.21 4.68 4.42
N ALA A 107 1.01 4.35 4.81
CA ALA A 107 2.18 4.33 3.92
C ALA A 107 1.99 3.48 2.66
N PHE A 108 1.08 2.52 2.69
CA PHE A 108 0.84 1.58 1.58
C PHE A 108 -0.31 2.01 0.64
N GLU A 109 -0.89 3.20 0.83
CA GLU A 109 -1.95 3.73 -0.03
C GLU A 109 -1.39 4.45 -1.27
N ARG A 110 -0.20 5.04 -1.17
CA ARG A 110 0.39 5.89 -2.22
C ARG A 110 1.81 5.46 -2.57
N PRO A 111 2.21 5.51 -3.86
CA PRO A 111 3.55 5.12 -4.29
C PRO A 111 4.70 5.89 -3.62
N PRO A 112 4.65 7.23 -3.46
CA PRO A 112 5.74 7.97 -2.79
C PRO A 112 5.93 7.56 -1.33
N ASP A 113 4.84 7.25 -0.63
CA ASP A 113 4.87 6.85 0.77
C ASP A 113 5.48 5.44 0.92
N ILE A 114 5.21 4.53 -0.02
CA ILE A 114 5.84 3.19 -0.07
C ILE A 114 7.35 3.30 -0.28
N LEU A 115 7.79 4.18 -1.20
CA LEU A 115 9.20 4.42 -1.45
C LEU A 115 9.88 5.04 -0.23
N ALA A 116 9.24 6.02 0.41
CA ALA A 116 9.72 6.62 1.64
C ALA A 116 9.82 5.57 2.77
N PHE A 117 8.80 4.71 2.93
CA PHE A 117 8.83 3.59 3.86
C PHE A 117 10.02 2.64 3.62
N ALA A 118 10.25 2.26 2.36
CA ALA A 118 11.33 1.35 1.99
C ALA A 118 12.71 1.93 2.33
N VAL A 119 12.91 3.23 2.08
CA VAL A 119 14.18 3.91 2.40
C VAL A 119 14.31 4.14 3.91
N LEU A 120 13.30 4.72 4.55
CA LEU A 120 13.39 5.17 5.93
C LEU A 120 13.40 4.02 6.94
N ALA A 121 12.48 3.06 6.80
CA ALA A 121 12.41 1.92 7.69
C ALA A 121 13.22 0.73 7.17
N GLY A 122 13.09 0.40 5.89
CA GLY A 122 13.74 -0.78 5.31
C GLY A 122 15.26 -0.64 5.16
N ALA A 123 15.76 0.53 4.73
CA ALA A 123 17.20 0.73 4.51
C ALA A 123 17.89 1.45 5.68
N LEU A 124 17.37 2.59 6.15
CA LEU A 124 18.02 3.40 7.19
C LEU A 124 17.73 2.88 8.61
N GLY A 125 16.49 2.43 8.87
CA GLY A 125 16.07 1.82 10.14
C GLY A 125 16.95 0.67 10.59
N THR A 126 17.16 -0.27 9.68
CA THR A 126 17.84 -1.56 9.87
C THR A 126 19.34 -1.44 10.11
N VAL A 127 19.96 -0.31 9.72
CA VAL A 127 21.37 -0.02 10.02
C VAL A 127 21.64 -0.08 11.52
N VAL A 128 20.69 0.38 12.34
CA VAL A 128 20.84 0.40 13.80
C VAL A 128 20.85 -1.01 14.37
N SER A 129 19.91 -1.86 13.97
CA SER A 129 19.87 -3.26 14.41
C SER A 129 21.12 -4.01 14.00
N ALA A 130 21.52 -3.93 12.72
CA ALA A 130 22.72 -4.61 12.24
C ALA A 130 23.98 -4.13 12.97
N ALA A 131 24.12 -2.82 13.23
CA ALA A 131 25.26 -2.28 13.97
C ALA A 131 25.31 -2.80 15.42
N PHE A 132 24.19 -2.72 16.15
CA PHE A 132 24.11 -3.22 17.53
C PHE A 132 24.30 -4.73 17.59
N GLY A 133 23.70 -5.49 16.68
CA GLY A 133 23.73 -6.94 16.69
C GLY A 133 25.13 -7.48 16.44
N VAL A 134 25.77 -7.06 15.35
CA VAL A 134 27.11 -7.53 14.98
C VAL A 134 28.16 -7.06 16.00
N THR A 135 28.07 -5.80 16.48
CA THR A 135 28.97 -5.30 17.53
C THR A 135 28.84 -6.09 18.82
N SER A 136 27.61 -6.44 19.22
CA SER A 136 27.37 -7.26 20.41
C SER A 136 27.96 -8.66 20.27
N LEU A 137 27.83 -9.29 19.08
CA LEU A 137 28.43 -10.59 18.81
C LEU A 137 29.95 -10.54 18.79
N ALA A 138 30.54 -9.50 18.19
CA ALA A 138 31.99 -9.34 18.10
C ALA A 138 32.62 -9.08 19.47
N LEU A 139 32.02 -8.19 20.28
CA LEU A 139 32.44 -7.94 21.66
C LEU A 139 32.25 -9.16 22.57
N GLY A 140 31.21 -9.96 22.31
CA GLY A 140 30.95 -11.20 23.03
C GLY A 140 31.82 -12.39 22.62
N GLY A 141 32.67 -12.23 21.60
CA GLY A 141 33.51 -13.31 21.08
C GLY A 141 32.78 -14.37 20.24
N PHE A 142 31.53 -14.09 19.83
CA PHE A 142 30.71 -14.98 19.00
C PHE A 142 30.85 -14.72 17.49
N ALA A 143 31.56 -13.65 17.11
CA ALA A 143 31.91 -13.34 15.73
C ALA A 143 33.33 -12.77 15.67
N TYR A 144 34.10 -13.15 14.65
CA TYR A 144 35.40 -12.54 14.40
C TYR A 144 35.21 -11.13 13.81
N TRP A 145 36.04 -10.18 14.25
CA TRP A 145 36.03 -8.81 13.71
C TRP A 145 36.33 -8.76 12.20
N ALA A 146 37.06 -9.75 11.68
CA ALA A 146 37.31 -9.89 10.24
C ALA A 146 36.03 -10.15 9.43
N ASP A 147 35.04 -10.82 10.04
CA ASP A 147 33.76 -11.16 9.41
C ASP A 147 32.66 -10.12 9.68
N TYR A 148 32.99 -9.00 10.35
CA TYR A 148 32.03 -7.97 10.73
C TYR A 148 31.24 -7.46 9.52
N GLY A 149 31.92 -7.13 8.41
CA GLY A 149 31.29 -6.60 7.19
C GLY A 149 30.29 -7.57 6.56
N PRO A 150 30.71 -8.81 6.22
CA PRO A 150 29.80 -9.83 5.68
C PRO A 150 28.59 -10.10 6.58
N ILE A 151 28.79 -10.27 7.88
CA ILE A 151 27.69 -10.52 8.82
C ILE A 151 26.74 -9.31 8.88
N TRP A 152 27.29 -8.09 8.90
CA TRP A 152 26.51 -6.87 8.92
C TRP A 152 25.63 -6.71 7.68
N ILE A 153 26.16 -6.97 6.48
CA ILE A 153 25.38 -6.89 5.23
C ILE A 153 24.23 -7.91 5.26
N THR A 154 24.52 -9.15 5.65
CA THR A 154 23.51 -10.22 5.69
C THR A 154 22.43 -9.94 6.73
N TRP A 155 22.80 -9.36 7.88
CA TRP A 155 21.86 -8.95 8.93
C TRP A 155 20.99 -7.78 8.47
N TRP A 156 21.62 -6.71 7.97
CA TRP A 156 20.93 -5.52 7.46
C TRP A 156 19.92 -5.89 6.37
N LEU A 157 20.34 -6.72 5.41
CA LEU A 157 19.49 -7.11 4.29
C LEU A 157 18.38 -8.09 4.71
N GLY A 158 18.63 -8.93 5.72
CA GLY A 158 17.63 -9.81 6.33
C GLY A 158 16.52 -9.04 7.06
N ASP A 159 16.89 -8.01 7.83
CA ASP A 159 15.96 -7.10 8.50
C ASP A 159 15.18 -6.27 7.48
N ALA A 160 15.86 -5.72 6.47
CA ALA A 160 15.24 -4.93 5.41
C ALA A 160 14.18 -5.73 4.65
N THR A 161 14.52 -6.97 4.27
CA THR A 161 13.61 -7.89 3.58
C THR A 161 12.44 -8.29 4.48
N GLY A 162 12.71 -8.52 5.77
CA GLY A 162 11.67 -8.77 6.78
C GLY A 162 10.68 -7.61 6.89
N ILE A 163 11.17 -6.38 6.95
CA ILE A 163 10.36 -5.16 6.96
C ILE A 163 9.53 -5.03 5.67
N LEU A 164 10.16 -5.17 4.49
CA LEU A 164 9.50 -4.98 3.19
C LEU A 164 8.44 -6.02 2.88
N LEU A 165 8.57 -7.24 3.40
CA LEU A 165 7.58 -8.31 3.18
C LEU A 165 6.51 -8.35 4.26
N VAL A 166 6.93 -8.34 5.52
CA VAL A 166 6.03 -8.68 6.63
C VAL A 166 5.26 -7.46 7.12
N THR A 167 5.87 -6.27 7.12
CA THR A 167 5.17 -5.04 7.56
C THR A 167 3.94 -4.73 6.71
N PRO A 168 4.04 -4.58 5.37
CA PRO A 168 2.87 -4.28 4.54
C PRO A 168 1.83 -5.39 4.62
N LEU A 169 2.24 -6.66 4.63
CA LEU A 169 1.33 -7.79 4.77
C LEU A 169 0.47 -7.65 6.03
N LEU A 170 1.10 -7.43 7.18
CA LEU A 170 0.38 -7.32 8.45
C LEU A 170 -0.47 -6.05 8.52
N VAL A 171 0.08 -4.89 8.13
CA VAL A 171 -0.65 -3.61 8.21
C VAL A 171 -1.89 -3.62 7.29
N LEU A 172 -1.77 -4.12 6.06
CA LEU A 172 -2.87 -4.17 5.10
C LEU A 172 -3.98 -5.13 5.55
N TRP A 173 -3.62 -6.32 6.05
CA TRP A 173 -4.61 -7.27 6.60
C TRP A 173 -5.26 -6.78 7.90
N MET A 174 -4.53 -6.02 8.73
CA MET A 174 -5.10 -5.41 9.93
C MET A 174 -6.04 -4.24 9.61
N ALA A 175 -5.76 -3.47 8.54
CA ALA A 175 -6.59 -2.36 8.11
C ALA A 175 -7.92 -2.83 7.50
N GLU A 176 -7.88 -3.84 6.64
CA GLU A 176 -9.06 -4.39 5.96
C GLU A 176 -9.16 -5.91 6.16
N PRO A 177 -9.67 -6.39 7.31
CA PRO A 177 -9.67 -7.82 7.63
C PRO A 177 -10.78 -8.62 6.92
N ARG A 178 -11.79 -7.96 6.34
CA ARG A 178 -12.90 -8.64 5.68
C ARG A 178 -12.63 -8.75 4.18
N VAL A 179 -12.75 -9.97 3.67
CA VAL A 179 -12.69 -10.25 2.24
C VAL A 179 -14.11 -10.26 1.71
N GLN A 180 -14.43 -9.34 0.80
CA GLN A 180 -15.72 -9.29 0.12
C GLN A 180 -15.50 -9.57 -1.37
N TRP A 181 -15.43 -10.85 -1.72
CA TRP A 181 -15.26 -11.29 -3.10
C TRP A 181 -16.56 -11.82 -3.66
N SER A 182 -16.83 -11.52 -4.94
CA SER A 182 -17.82 -12.25 -5.72
C SER A 182 -17.32 -13.66 -6.03
N HIS A 183 -18.22 -14.59 -6.38
CA HIS A 183 -17.84 -15.94 -6.81
C HIS A 183 -16.81 -15.93 -7.97
N GLY A 184 -16.93 -15.00 -8.91
CA GLY A 184 -15.97 -14.83 -9.99
C GLY A 184 -14.58 -14.39 -9.50
N GLN A 185 -14.52 -13.44 -8.58
CA GLN A 185 -13.25 -13.00 -7.98
C GLN A 185 -12.58 -14.11 -7.16
N ALA A 186 -13.35 -14.93 -6.45
CA ALA A 186 -12.81 -16.07 -5.72
C ALA A 186 -12.16 -17.11 -6.66
N LEU A 187 -12.79 -17.40 -7.81
CA LEU A 187 -12.22 -18.27 -8.83
C LEU A 187 -10.94 -17.67 -9.43
N GLU A 188 -10.94 -16.38 -9.74
CA GLU A 188 -9.75 -15.70 -10.24
C GLU A 188 -8.60 -15.71 -9.22
N ALA A 189 -8.89 -15.54 -7.92
CA ALA A 189 -7.88 -15.60 -6.87
C ALA A 189 -7.31 -17.02 -6.74
N ALA A 190 -8.15 -18.06 -6.87
CA ALA A 190 -7.72 -19.44 -6.89
C ALA A 190 -6.81 -19.74 -8.11
N CYS A 191 -7.18 -19.25 -9.30
CA CYS A 191 -6.35 -19.34 -10.50
C CYS A 191 -5.01 -18.62 -10.33
N LEU A 192 -5.02 -17.41 -9.76
CA LEU A 192 -3.81 -16.65 -9.50
C LEU A 192 -2.88 -17.38 -8.52
N LEU A 193 -3.44 -17.91 -7.43
CA LEU A 193 -2.68 -18.70 -6.45
C LEU A 193 -2.10 -19.96 -7.09
N LEU A 194 -2.88 -20.68 -7.90
CA LEU A 194 -2.41 -21.85 -8.63
C LEU A 194 -1.26 -21.50 -9.58
N CYS A 195 -1.42 -20.45 -10.38
CA CYS A 195 -0.36 -19.96 -11.28
C CYS A 195 0.89 -19.57 -10.50
N LEU A 196 0.75 -18.86 -9.38
CA LEU A 196 1.87 -18.46 -8.52
C LEU A 196 2.62 -19.67 -7.97
N VAL A 197 1.91 -20.68 -7.48
CA VAL A 197 2.52 -21.91 -6.95
C VAL A 197 3.20 -22.69 -8.06
N VAL A 198 2.54 -22.89 -9.21
CA VAL A 198 3.09 -23.65 -10.34
C VAL A 198 4.34 -22.97 -10.91
N VAL A 199 4.28 -21.67 -11.20
CA VAL A 199 5.43 -20.92 -11.72
C VAL A 199 6.53 -20.82 -10.67
N GLY A 200 6.18 -20.54 -9.41
CA GLY A 200 7.16 -20.52 -8.32
C GLY A 200 7.89 -21.84 -8.17
N GLN A 201 7.19 -22.98 -8.19
CA GLN A 201 7.82 -24.30 -8.11
C GLN A 201 8.60 -24.65 -9.39
N ALA A 202 8.16 -24.23 -10.57
CA ALA A 202 8.92 -24.41 -11.81
C ALA A 202 10.25 -23.66 -11.78
N VAL A 203 10.25 -22.40 -11.29
CA VAL A 203 11.45 -21.54 -11.23
C VAL A 203 12.37 -21.92 -10.07
N PHE A 204 11.82 -22.11 -8.86
CA PHE A 204 12.61 -22.27 -7.63
C PHE A 204 12.69 -23.71 -7.14
N GLY A 205 11.73 -24.56 -7.49
CA GLY A 205 11.59 -25.94 -6.98
C GLY A 205 12.37 -27.00 -7.74
N GLY A 206 13.10 -26.63 -8.80
CA GLY A 206 13.92 -27.56 -9.58
C GLY A 206 13.13 -28.54 -10.45
N LEU A 207 11.87 -28.23 -10.77
CA LEU A 207 11.03 -29.04 -11.65
C LEU A 207 11.47 -29.00 -13.13
N LEU A 208 12.14 -27.93 -13.55
CA LEU A 208 12.57 -27.77 -14.93
C LEU A 208 13.91 -28.50 -15.18
N PRO A 209 14.03 -29.28 -16.27
CA PRO A 209 15.24 -30.07 -16.58
C PRO A 209 16.42 -29.24 -17.08
N PHE A 210 16.23 -27.93 -17.29
CA PHE A 210 17.29 -27.01 -17.71
C PHE A 210 17.96 -26.39 -16.49
N ASN A 211 19.28 -26.16 -16.57
CA ASN A 211 20.01 -25.42 -15.54
C ASN A 211 19.42 -24.01 -15.41
N ALA A 212 18.57 -23.80 -14.40
CA ALA A 212 17.97 -22.51 -14.09
C ALA A 212 19.01 -21.41 -13.77
N LYS A 213 20.30 -21.77 -13.66
CA LYS A 213 21.41 -20.83 -13.50
C LYS A 213 21.69 -20.00 -14.76
N ASP A 214 21.38 -20.53 -15.95
CA ASP A 214 21.77 -19.91 -17.22
C ASP A 214 20.65 -19.06 -17.85
N TYR A 215 19.43 -19.15 -17.33
CA TYR A 215 18.26 -18.43 -17.84
C TYR A 215 17.57 -17.64 -16.73
N PRO A 216 17.23 -16.36 -16.94
CA PRO A 216 16.60 -15.52 -15.93
C PRO A 216 15.09 -15.81 -15.83
N LEU A 217 14.75 -17.02 -15.36
CA LEU A 217 13.37 -17.51 -15.26
C LEU A 217 12.59 -16.84 -14.11
N ASP A 218 13.28 -16.16 -13.20
CA ASP A 218 12.71 -15.38 -12.11
C ASP A 218 11.79 -14.25 -12.60
N TYR A 219 12.01 -13.71 -13.81
CA TYR A 219 11.11 -12.72 -14.42
C TYR A 219 9.70 -13.23 -14.70
N LEU A 220 9.48 -14.55 -14.79
CA LEU A 220 8.15 -15.15 -14.98
C LEU A 220 7.22 -14.88 -13.80
N CYS A 221 7.76 -14.51 -12.64
CA CYS A 221 6.98 -14.17 -11.46
C CYS A 221 6.32 -12.78 -11.57
N ILE A 222 6.91 -11.86 -12.37
CA ILE A 222 6.45 -10.47 -12.45
C ILE A 222 5.02 -10.38 -13.01
N PRO A 223 4.65 -11.01 -14.14
CA PRO A 223 3.29 -10.95 -14.66
C PRO A 223 2.22 -11.41 -13.66
N ILE A 224 2.53 -12.37 -12.80
CA ILE A 224 1.61 -12.90 -11.77
C ILE A 224 1.38 -11.86 -10.66
N LEU A 225 2.45 -11.21 -10.19
CA LEU A 225 2.35 -10.14 -9.20
C LEU A 225 1.63 -8.91 -9.77
N VAL A 226 1.87 -8.58 -11.04
CA VAL A 226 1.16 -7.53 -11.76
C VAL A 226 -0.33 -7.88 -11.89
N TRP A 227 -0.66 -9.13 -12.22
CA TRP A 227 -2.06 -9.57 -12.25
C TRP A 227 -2.75 -9.39 -10.89
N ALA A 228 -2.07 -9.73 -9.78
CA ALA A 228 -2.59 -9.50 -8.43
C ALA A 228 -2.87 -8.01 -8.17
N ALA A 229 -1.93 -7.14 -8.54
CA ALA A 229 -2.02 -5.69 -8.37
C ALA A 229 -3.20 -5.09 -9.15
N PHE A 230 -3.38 -5.50 -10.41
CA PHE A 230 -4.47 -5.01 -11.26
C PHE A 230 -5.84 -5.44 -10.77
N ARG A 231 -5.97 -6.68 -10.27
CA ARG A 231 -7.27 -7.27 -10.00
C ARG A 231 -7.76 -7.11 -8.57
N PHE A 232 -6.90 -7.34 -7.57
CA PHE A 232 -7.33 -7.50 -6.18
C PHE A 232 -6.92 -6.35 -5.26
N GLY A 233 -5.75 -5.74 -5.48
CA GLY A 233 -5.27 -4.58 -4.73
C GLY A 233 -4.04 -4.86 -3.86
N PRO A 234 -3.60 -3.89 -3.03
CA PRO A 234 -2.33 -3.98 -2.29
C PRO A 234 -2.24 -5.16 -1.32
N ARG A 235 -3.33 -5.51 -0.63
CA ARG A 235 -3.37 -6.59 0.37
C ARG A 235 -3.05 -7.95 -0.24
N GLU A 236 -3.73 -8.30 -1.33
CA GLU A 236 -3.55 -9.55 -2.04
C GLU A 236 -2.19 -9.59 -2.74
N THR A 237 -1.74 -8.47 -3.31
CA THR A 237 -0.41 -8.39 -3.92
C THR A 237 0.70 -8.59 -2.89
N ALA A 238 0.59 -8.00 -1.69
CA ALA A 238 1.52 -8.25 -0.60
C ALA A 238 1.53 -9.73 -0.19
N THR A 239 0.35 -10.36 -0.16
CA THR A 239 0.20 -11.79 0.14
C THR A 239 0.85 -12.67 -0.93
N ALA A 240 0.64 -12.36 -2.21
CA ALA A 240 1.26 -13.06 -3.33
C ALA A 240 2.79 -12.91 -3.31
N ALA A 241 3.31 -11.71 -3.05
CA ALA A 241 4.74 -11.46 -2.93
C ALA A 241 5.37 -12.23 -1.76
N ALA A 242 4.68 -12.30 -0.61
CA ALA A 242 5.13 -13.07 0.56
C ALA A 242 5.13 -14.58 0.29
N LEU A 243 4.10 -15.12 -0.38
CA LEU A 243 4.04 -16.53 -0.75
C LEU A 243 5.14 -16.91 -1.75
N LEU A 244 5.33 -16.09 -2.79
CA LEU A 244 6.39 -16.28 -3.77
C LEU A 244 7.77 -16.25 -3.11
N SER A 245 7.98 -15.29 -2.21
CA SER A 245 9.19 -15.17 -1.40
C SER A 245 9.45 -16.42 -0.55
N GLY A 246 8.41 -17.00 0.05
CA GLY A 246 8.51 -18.27 0.78
C GLY A 246 8.91 -19.45 -0.12
N ILE A 247 8.36 -19.52 -1.34
CA ILE A 247 8.72 -20.55 -2.34
C ILE A 247 10.18 -20.37 -2.79
N ALA A 248 10.59 -19.14 -3.09
CA ALA A 248 11.95 -18.81 -3.51
C ALA A 248 12.98 -19.12 -2.42
N LEU A 249 12.66 -18.78 -1.16
CA LEU A 249 13.48 -19.13 -0.01
C LEU A 249 13.60 -20.65 0.13
N TRP A 250 12.48 -21.36 0.12
CA TRP A 250 12.46 -22.82 0.26
C TRP A 250 13.27 -23.54 -0.82
N GLY A 251 13.12 -23.13 -2.09
CA GLY A 251 13.89 -23.67 -3.20
C GLY A 251 15.39 -23.43 -3.04
N THR A 252 15.77 -22.17 -2.77
CA THR A 252 17.17 -21.79 -2.59
C THR A 252 17.84 -22.57 -1.46
N LEU A 253 17.13 -22.77 -0.34
CA LEU A 253 17.64 -23.56 0.80
C LEU A 253 17.82 -25.04 0.49
N ARG A 254 17.09 -25.58 -0.48
CA ARG A 254 17.26 -26.96 -0.98
C ARG A 254 18.32 -27.09 -2.06
N GLY A 255 19.04 -26.01 -2.36
CA GLY A 255 20.03 -25.98 -3.43
C GLY A 255 19.40 -25.99 -4.83
N SER A 256 18.13 -25.58 -4.96
CA SER A 256 17.44 -25.44 -6.24
C SER A 256 17.12 -23.97 -6.58
N GLY A 257 16.96 -23.68 -7.86
CA GLY A 257 16.57 -22.36 -8.35
C GLY A 257 17.75 -21.44 -8.74
N PRO A 258 17.44 -20.25 -9.24
CA PRO A 258 18.40 -19.37 -9.92
C PRO A 258 19.41 -18.70 -8.98
N PHE A 259 19.12 -18.63 -7.68
CA PHE A 259 19.96 -17.92 -6.70
C PHE A 259 21.06 -18.78 -6.08
N VAL A 260 21.12 -20.08 -6.38
CA VAL A 260 22.14 -20.96 -5.81
C VAL A 260 23.51 -20.65 -6.42
N ARG A 261 24.47 -20.32 -5.56
CA ARG A 261 25.86 -19.99 -5.87
C ARG A 261 26.83 -20.87 -5.08
N ASP A 262 28.12 -20.67 -5.30
CA ASP A 262 29.17 -21.48 -4.66
C ASP A 262 29.22 -21.26 -3.14
N THR A 263 28.89 -20.04 -2.69
CA THR A 263 28.73 -19.75 -1.26
C THR A 263 27.27 -19.54 -0.88
N GLN A 264 26.90 -20.00 0.31
CA GLN A 264 25.56 -19.78 0.84
C GLN A 264 25.26 -18.30 1.06
N ASN A 265 26.23 -17.52 1.55
CA ASN A 265 26.05 -16.10 1.77
C ASN A 265 25.70 -15.36 0.47
N GLU A 266 26.42 -15.64 -0.63
CA GLU A 266 26.11 -15.06 -1.93
C GLU A 266 24.71 -15.46 -2.42
N SER A 267 24.32 -16.72 -2.20
CA SER A 267 22.98 -17.20 -2.54
C SER A 267 21.88 -16.45 -1.76
N LEU A 268 22.11 -16.22 -0.47
CA LEU A 268 21.18 -15.47 0.39
C LEU A 268 21.09 -14.00 -0.01
N LEU A 269 22.21 -13.35 -0.32
CA LEU A 269 22.21 -11.94 -0.74
C LEU A 269 21.40 -11.73 -2.04
N LEU A 270 21.59 -12.61 -3.03
CA LEU A 270 20.81 -12.56 -4.28
C LEU A 270 19.32 -12.80 -4.04
N LEU A 271 19.00 -13.81 -3.23
CA LEU A 271 17.62 -14.12 -2.87
C LEU A 271 16.95 -12.95 -2.14
N GLN A 272 17.63 -12.37 -1.14
CA GLN A 272 17.13 -11.24 -0.37
C GLN A 272 16.92 -10.00 -1.26
N ALA A 273 17.87 -9.70 -2.15
CA ALA A 273 17.74 -8.59 -3.10
C ALA A 273 16.53 -8.79 -4.03
N PHE A 274 16.34 -10.00 -4.56
CA PHE A 274 15.17 -10.34 -5.37
C PHE A 274 13.87 -10.19 -4.57
N MET A 275 13.81 -10.73 -3.36
CA MET A 275 12.61 -10.67 -2.51
C MET A 275 12.25 -9.23 -2.12
N GLY A 276 13.24 -8.42 -1.70
CA GLY A 276 13.04 -7.02 -1.36
C GLY A 276 12.59 -6.20 -2.56
N LEU A 277 13.25 -6.36 -3.71
CA LEU A 277 12.91 -5.63 -4.94
C LEU A 277 11.53 -6.02 -5.46
N THR A 278 11.23 -7.32 -5.53
CA THR A 278 9.92 -7.80 -6.03
C THR A 278 8.79 -7.39 -5.11
N ALA A 279 8.97 -7.44 -3.78
CA ALA A 279 7.99 -6.93 -2.83
C ALA A 279 7.74 -5.43 -3.02
N LEU A 280 8.81 -4.64 -3.10
CA LEU A 280 8.72 -3.20 -3.29
C LEU A 280 8.01 -2.86 -4.60
N LEU A 281 8.43 -3.45 -5.72
CA LEU A 281 7.81 -3.22 -7.02
C LEU A 281 6.34 -3.62 -7.02
N ALA A 282 6.02 -4.80 -6.49
CA ALA A 282 4.64 -5.29 -6.44
C ALA A 282 3.73 -4.36 -5.62
N LEU A 283 4.21 -3.86 -4.47
CA LEU A 283 3.49 -2.90 -3.64
C LEU A 283 3.31 -1.55 -4.35
N VAL A 284 4.37 -1.02 -4.96
CA VAL A 284 4.32 0.23 -5.75
C VAL A 284 3.32 0.08 -6.90
N PHE A 285 3.38 -1.01 -7.67
CA PHE A 285 2.42 -1.27 -8.74
C PHE A 285 0.97 -1.36 -8.22
N ALA A 286 0.75 -2.07 -7.11
CA ALA A 286 -0.58 -2.18 -6.52
C ALA A 286 -1.12 -0.81 -6.06
N ALA A 287 -0.27 0.02 -5.46
CA ALA A 287 -0.64 1.37 -5.05
C ALA A 287 -0.92 2.29 -6.25
N VAL A 288 -0.10 2.24 -7.31
CA VAL A 288 -0.34 3.00 -8.56
C VAL A 288 -1.69 2.62 -9.17
N VAL A 289 -2.00 1.31 -9.25
CA VAL A 289 -3.29 0.84 -9.78
C VAL A 289 -4.44 1.29 -8.86
N ALA A 290 -4.30 1.15 -7.56
CA ALA A 290 -5.33 1.53 -6.60
C ALA A 290 -5.62 3.04 -6.64
N GLU A 291 -4.58 3.87 -6.63
CA GLU A 291 -4.66 5.33 -6.74
C GLU A 291 -5.32 5.73 -8.07
N ARG A 292 -4.97 5.06 -9.18
CA ARG A 292 -5.60 5.30 -10.48
C ARG A 292 -7.10 5.00 -10.47
N LYS A 293 -7.54 3.88 -9.90
CA LYS A 293 -8.96 3.53 -9.79
C LYS A 293 -9.74 4.55 -8.95
N LEU A 294 -9.14 5.05 -7.87
CA LEU A 294 -9.74 6.10 -7.04
C LEU A 294 -9.88 7.41 -7.81
N PHE A 295 -8.87 7.80 -8.61
CA PHE A 295 -8.95 8.98 -9.46
C PHE A 295 -9.99 8.85 -10.57
N GLU A 296 -10.09 7.68 -11.20
CA GLU A 296 -11.10 7.40 -12.24
C GLU A 296 -12.52 7.51 -11.65
N ALA A 297 -12.78 6.88 -10.50
CA ALA A 297 -14.08 6.98 -9.82
C ALA A 297 -14.41 8.41 -9.37
N LYS A 298 -13.42 9.16 -8.87
CA LYS A 298 -13.61 10.57 -8.49
C LYS A 298 -13.89 11.44 -9.71
N ARG A 299 -13.27 11.15 -10.86
CA ARG A 299 -13.52 11.87 -12.11
C ARG A 299 -14.94 11.61 -12.62
N GLU A 300 -15.39 10.35 -12.58
CA GLU A 300 -16.77 9.99 -12.95
C GLU A 300 -17.78 10.67 -12.03
N TRP A 301 -17.53 10.66 -10.71
CA TRP A 301 -18.38 11.35 -9.75
C TRP A 301 -18.46 12.87 -10.02
N LEU A 302 -17.31 13.53 -10.23
CA LEU A 302 -17.29 14.97 -10.55
C LEU A 302 -17.98 15.28 -11.88
N PHE A 303 -17.87 14.39 -12.87
CA PHE A 303 -18.54 14.55 -14.15
C PHE A 303 -20.07 14.49 -13.99
N HIS A 304 -20.57 13.53 -13.21
CA HIS A 304 -21.99 13.43 -12.89
C HIS A 304 -22.50 14.65 -12.11
N GLU A 305 -21.76 15.09 -11.08
CA GLU A 305 -22.12 16.29 -10.30
C GLU A 305 -22.20 17.54 -11.18
N LEU A 306 -21.24 17.72 -12.09
CA LEU A 306 -21.24 18.83 -13.06
C LEU A 306 -22.45 18.75 -14.00
N GLN A 307 -22.77 17.56 -14.51
CA GLN A 307 -23.91 17.34 -15.40
C GLN A 307 -25.24 17.61 -14.69
N ASP A 308 -25.37 17.22 -13.42
CA ASP A 308 -26.56 17.49 -12.61
C ASP A 308 -26.71 19.00 -12.34
N ALA A 309 -25.60 19.70 -12.03
CA ALA A 309 -25.60 21.16 -11.87
C ALA A 309 -26.00 21.87 -13.17
N PHE A 310 -25.50 21.43 -14.34
CA PHE A 310 -25.92 21.99 -15.64
C PHE A 310 -27.40 21.72 -15.96
N THR A 311 -27.95 20.59 -15.50
CA THR A 311 -29.37 20.28 -15.68
C THR A 311 -30.27 21.18 -14.83
N GLN A 312 -29.76 21.67 -13.69
CA GLN A 312 -30.46 22.63 -12.82
C GLN A 312 -30.42 24.07 -13.34
N ILE A 313 -29.51 24.40 -14.27
CA ILE A 313 -29.58 25.68 -15.00
C ILE A 313 -30.79 25.60 -15.94
N LYS A 314 -31.86 26.30 -15.56
CA LYS A 314 -33.11 26.40 -16.33
C LYS A 314 -32.84 26.95 -17.73
N THR A 315 -32.49 26.09 -18.67
CA THR A 315 -32.46 26.48 -20.08
C THR A 315 -33.88 26.40 -20.61
N LEU A 316 -34.43 27.53 -21.10
CA LEU A 316 -35.64 27.56 -21.94
C LEU A 316 -35.38 26.70 -23.19
N LYS A 317 -35.58 25.38 -23.08
CA LYS A 317 -35.46 24.41 -24.18
C LYS A 317 -36.82 23.79 -24.40
N GLY A 318 -37.27 23.78 -25.67
CA GLY A 318 -38.54 23.21 -26.09
C GLY A 318 -39.46 24.21 -26.78
N LEU A 319 -40.61 23.74 -27.24
CA LEU A 319 -41.67 24.58 -27.79
C LEU A 319 -42.46 25.20 -26.64
N LEU A 320 -42.42 26.54 -26.51
CA LEU A 320 -43.24 27.26 -25.54
C LEU A 320 -44.64 27.49 -26.13
N PRO A 321 -45.71 26.92 -25.55
CA PRO A 321 -47.06 27.17 -26.01
C PRO A 321 -47.50 28.61 -25.70
N ILE A 322 -47.60 29.44 -26.74
CA ILE A 322 -48.04 30.84 -26.66
C ILE A 322 -49.48 30.95 -27.13
N CYS A 323 -50.33 31.66 -26.38
CA CYS A 323 -51.69 31.95 -26.81
C CYS A 323 -51.66 32.83 -28.07
N ALA A 324 -52.28 32.36 -29.14
CA ALA A 324 -52.27 33.07 -30.42
C ALA A 324 -52.89 34.49 -30.34
N SER A 325 -53.87 34.68 -29.45
CA SER A 325 -54.59 35.95 -29.27
C SER A 325 -53.88 36.91 -28.31
N CYS A 326 -53.68 36.52 -27.04
CA CYS A 326 -53.17 37.44 -26.00
C CYS A 326 -51.67 37.29 -25.69
N LYS A 327 -50.95 36.40 -26.38
CA LYS A 327 -49.51 36.16 -26.27
C LYS A 327 -48.99 35.70 -24.88
N LYS A 328 -49.88 35.30 -23.97
CA LYS A 328 -49.50 34.62 -22.72
C LYS A 328 -48.82 33.27 -22.99
N ILE A 329 -47.90 32.86 -22.13
CA ILE A 329 -47.24 31.55 -22.18
C ILE A 329 -47.92 30.61 -21.19
N ARG A 330 -48.18 29.36 -21.60
CA ARG A 330 -48.64 28.33 -20.67
C ARG A 330 -47.44 27.72 -19.94
N ASN A 331 -47.47 27.77 -18.62
CA ASN A 331 -46.41 27.21 -17.77
C ASN A 331 -46.56 25.71 -17.53
N ASP A 332 -45.60 25.11 -16.82
CA ASP A 332 -45.56 23.67 -16.52
C ASP A 332 -46.74 23.20 -15.63
N GLN A 333 -47.40 24.12 -14.91
CA GLN A 333 -48.61 23.85 -14.11
C GLN A 333 -49.90 23.97 -14.93
N GLY A 334 -49.79 24.31 -16.22
CA GLY A 334 -50.91 24.45 -17.14
C GLY A 334 -51.66 25.78 -17.06
N THR A 335 -51.20 26.75 -16.26
CA THR A 335 -51.75 28.11 -16.17
C THR A 335 -51.10 29.05 -17.17
N TRP A 336 -51.75 30.19 -17.47
CA TRP A 336 -51.29 31.15 -18.48
C TRP A 336 -50.69 32.40 -17.85
N ASP A 337 -49.38 32.54 -17.98
CA ASP A 337 -48.60 33.65 -17.44
C ASP A 337 -48.26 34.68 -18.52
N HIS A 338 -47.97 35.91 -18.10
CA HIS A 338 -47.41 36.91 -19.00
C HIS A 338 -45.99 36.49 -19.42
N LEU A 339 -45.63 36.80 -20.68
CA LEU A 339 -44.35 36.44 -21.28
C LEU A 339 -43.17 36.90 -20.42
N GLU A 340 -43.25 38.12 -19.90
CA GLU A 340 -42.22 38.75 -19.08
C GLU A 340 -42.03 38.00 -17.76
N THR A 341 -43.14 37.69 -17.08
CA THR A 341 -43.13 36.91 -15.84
C THR A 341 -42.55 35.52 -16.08
N TYR A 342 -42.92 34.88 -17.18
CA TYR A 342 -42.43 33.54 -17.52
C TYR A 342 -40.92 33.54 -17.80
N ILE A 343 -40.41 34.50 -18.57
CA ILE A 343 -38.97 34.64 -18.90
C ILE A 343 -38.15 34.89 -17.63
N VAL A 344 -38.57 35.81 -16.76
CA VAL A 344 -37.85 36.11 -15.51
C VAL A 344 -37.85 34.90 -14.56
N MET A 345 -38.93 34.13 -14.52
CA MET A 345 -39.03 32.94 -13.66
C MET A 345 -38.23 31.73 -14.16
N HIS A 346 -37.94 31.69 -15.47
CA HIS A 346 -37.35 30.52 -16.13
C HIS A 346 -36.03 30.82 -16.86
N SER A 347 -35.43 32.00 -16.68
CA SER A 347 -34.13 32.38 -17.22
C SER A 347 -33.44 33.42 -16.34
N GLU A 348 -32.16 33.68 -16.61
CA GLU A 348 -31.38 34.74 -15.93
C GLU A 348 -31.57 36.13 -16.55
N ALA A 349 -32.54 36.31 -17.47
CA ALA A 349 -32.73 37.57 -18.18
C ALA A 349 -33.47 38.61 -17.31
N THR A 350 -32.93 39.84 -17.27
CA THR A 350 -33.58 41.02 -16.69
C THR A 350 -34.22 41.85 -17.80
N LEU A 351 -35.52 42.14 -17.68
CA LEU A 351 -36.27 42.89 -18.71
C LEU A 351 -36.32 44.38 -18.38
N THR A 352 -36.07 45.21 -19.39
CA THR A 352 -36.25 46.67 -19.34
C THR A 352 -37.37 47.09 -20.30
N HIS A 353 -38.03 48.21 -20.01
CA HIS A 353 -39.15 48.70 -20.81
C HIS A 353 -38.69 49.80 -21.77
N GLY A 354 -39.09 49.71 -23.03
CA GLY A 354 -38.87 50.72 -24.05
C GLY A 354 -39.98 50.65 -25.11
N PHE A 355 -40.17 51.74 -25.85
CA PHE A 355 -41.09 51.75 -27.00
C PHE A 355 -40.31 51.43 -28.27
N CYS A 356 -40.80 50.47 -29.06
CA CYS A 356 -40.29 50.29 -30.41
C CYS A 356 -40.71 51.49 -31.29
N PRO A 357 -40.02 51.74 -32.43
CA PRO A 357 -40.32 52.88 -33.30
C PRO A 357 -41.79 52.98 -33.73
N ASP A 358 -42.44 51.85 -34.03
CA ASP A 358 -43.84 51.83 -34.49
C ASP A 358 -44.81 52.23 -33.37
N CYS A 359 -44.63 51.67 -32.16
CA CYS A 359 -45.44 52.03 -31.00
C CYS A 359 -45.20 53.48 -30.57
N LEU A 360 -43.95 53.95 -30.65
CA LEU A 360 -43.62 55.34 -30.37
C LEU A 360 -44.30 56.29 -31.37
N ALA A 361 -44.31 55.95 -32.67
CA ALA A 361 -44.99 56.71 -33.71
C ALA A 361 -46.51 56.76 -33.52
N ALA A 362 -47.11 55.64 -33.10
CA ALA A 362 -48.55 55.56 -32.87
C ALA A 362 -49.01 56.33 -31.62
N LEU A 363 -48.27 56.20 -30.51
CA LEU A 363 -48.64 56.81 -29.22
C LEU A 363 -48.18 58.27 -29.10
N TYR A 364 -47.06 58.62 -29.75
CA TYR A 364 -46.45 59.95 -29.68
C TYR A 364 -46.04 60.48 -31.07
N PRO A 365 -47.00 60.64 -32.00
CA PRO A 365 -46.72 61.06 -33.38
C PRO A 365 -46.03 62.44 -33.51
N GLY A 366 -46.05 63.27 -32.45
CA GLY A 366 -45.33 64.55 -32.40
C GLY A 366 -43.86 64.43 -32.00
N LEU A 367 -43.46 63.36 -31.32
CA LEU A 367 -42.08 63.10 -30.89
C LEU A 367 -41.24 62.43 -31.98
N THR A 368 -41.86 61.66 -32.90
CA THR A 368 -41.16 61.00 -33.99
C THR A 368 -40.57 61.95 -35.04
N LYS A 369 -41.07 63.19 -35.15
CA LYS A 369 -40.49 64.22 -36.02
C LYS A 369 -39.17 64.84 -35.51
N LYS A 370 -38.76 64.56 -34.27
CA LYS A 370 -37.53 65.13 -33.65
C LYS A 370 -36.38 64.14 -33.51
N ILE A 371 -36.57 62.88 -33.89
CA ILE A 371 -35.56 61.80 -33.76
C ILE A 371 -35.22 61.22 -35.16
N GLY A 372 -35.41 62.02 -36.21
CA GLY A 372 -34.93 61.74 -37.56
C GLY A 372 -33.56 62.35 -37.79
#